data_AF-A0A9P4ILS5-F1
#
_entry.id   AF-A0A9P4ILS5-F1
#
_cell.length_a   1.000
_cell.length_b   1.000
_cell.length_c   1.000
_cell.angle_alpha   90.00
_cell.angle_beta   90.00
_cell.angle_gamma   90.00
#
_symmetry.space_group_name_H-M   'P 1'
#
loop_
_entity.id
_entity.type
_entity.pdbx_description
1 polymer ?
#
loop_
_entity_poly.entity_id
_entity_poly.type
_entity_poly.pdbx_seq_one_letter_code
_entity_poly.pdbx_strand_id
1 'polypeptide(L)'
;TAQTIPIPGNNWLTPFQVPIRHYVNMNRRRPYVTQLTSTLIIWLLGDLSAQYVAYEPPAPGDAAAVNSEDGEDETNTSSGFWAAYDPKRTARNLLIGGLASIPGYRYLLWLGENFNWRSKVLSIGFKVVFNQCTFTPVFNTYFFSMQTILTGLTNGTTVTMDDIVERVMHTVPASWRNSWKVWPAVTAFSFWAVPVELRNVFAGVVAIGWQTYLGLLNSTAAKEE
;
A
#
# COMPACT_ATOMS: atom_id res chain seq x y z
N THR A 1 19.94 29.78 7.84
CA THR A 1 19.32 30.45 6.67
C THR A 1 19.26 29.43 5.54
N ALA A 2 18.09 28.86 5.28
CA ALA A 2 17.95 27.80 4.28
C ALA A 2 17.98 28.41 2.86
N GLN A 3 19.02 28.11 2.08
CA GLN A 3 19.06 28.48 0.66
C GLN A 3 17.97 27.69 -0.09
N THR A 4 16.97 28.42 -0.57
CA THR A 4 15.93 27.93 -1.47
C THR A 4 16.49 27.81 -2.88
N ILE A 5 16.40 26.62 -3.47
CA ILE A 5 16.66 26.40 -4.89
C ILE A 5 15.58 27.15 -5.69
N PRO A 6 15.92 28.14 -6.53
CA PRO A 6 14.94 28.84 -7.34
C PRO A 6 14.52 27.93 -8.50
N ILE A 7 13.28 27.41 -8.46
CA ILE A 7 12.68 26.66 -9.55
C ILE A 7 11.84 27.66 -10.38
N PRO A 8 12.05 27.76 -11.71
CA PRO A 8 11.38 28.75 -12.56
C PRO A 8 9.84 28.68 -12.54
N GLY A 9 9.23 29.85 -12.75
CA GLY A 9 7.80 30.17 -12.63
C GLY A 9 6.85 29.46 -13.60
N ASN A 10 6.57 28.17 -13.37
CA ASN A 10 5.42 27.49 -13.98
C ASN A 10 4.22 27.46 -13.02
N ASN A 11 3.35 28.47 -13.16
CA ASN A 11 2.14 28.70 -12.34
C ASN A 11 1.06 27.60 -12.42
N TRP A 12 1.17 26.60 -13.31
CA TRP A 12 0.22 25.49 -13.37
C TRP A 12 0.55 24.37 -12.37
N LEU A 13 1.80 24.31 -11.90
CA LEU A 13 2.24 23.33 -10.89
C LEU A 13 2.08 23.83 -9.46
N THR A 14 1.76 25.11 -9.26
CA THR A 14 1.61 25.70 -7.92
C THR A 14 0.59 24.98 -7.03
N PRO A 15 -0.55 24.45 -7.52
CA PRO A 15 -1.48 23.70 -6.67
C PRO A 15 -0.86 22.43 -6.08
N PHE A 16 0.09 21.82 -6.79
CA PHE A 16 0.79 20.61 -6.35
C PHE A 16 2.06 20.93 -5.55
N GLN A 17 2.73 22.03 -5.85
CA GLN A 17 3.97 22.43 -5.16
C GLN A 17 3.75 22.78 -3.70
N VAL A 18 2.64 23.46 -3.38
CA VAL A 18 2.31 23.86 -2.01
C VAL A 18 2.18 22.65 -1.07
N PRO A 19 1.31 21.64 -1.33
CA PRO A 19 1.19 20.48 -0.46
C PRO A 19 2.48 19.66 -0.40
N ILE A 20 3.21 19.50 -1.51
CA ILE A 20 4.52 18.84 -1.52
C ILE A 20 5.50 19.55 -0.59
N ARG A 21 5.57 20.88 -0.65
CA ARG A 21 6.45 21.68 0.22
C ARG A 21 6.05 21.55 1.69
N HIS A 22 4.76 21.57 1.99
CA HIS A 22 4.27 21.34 3.35
C HIS A 22 4.66 19.96 3.86
N TYR A 23 4.45 18.91 3.06
CA TYR A 23 4.83 17.56 3.41
C TYR A 23 6.34 17.42 3.65
N VAL A 24 7.18 17.96 2.76
CA VAL A 24 8.65 17.94 2.92
C VAL A 24 9.06 18.66 4.19
N ASN A 25 8.47 19.82 4.49
CA ASN A 25 8.75 20.56 5.72
C ASN A 25 8.31 19.79 6.97
N MET A 26 7.16 19.12 6.93
CA MET A 26 6.69 18.25 8.02
C MET A 26 7.65 17.08 8.22
N ASN A 27 8.05 16.41 7.14
CA ASN A 27 8.97 15.28 7.20
C ASN A 27 10.34 15.67 7.75
N ARG A 28 10.84 16.89 7.45
CA ARG A 28 12.09 17.40 8.02
C ARG A 28 11.98 17.73 9.51
N ARG A 29 10.83 18.20 9.97
CA ARG A 29 10.60 18.55 11.40
C ARG A 29 10.32 17.32 12.26
N ARG A 30 9.47 16.41 11.77
CA ARG A 30 9.02 15.20 12.47
C ARG A 30 8.94 14.03 11.48
N PRO A 31 10.09 13.44 11.10
CA PRO A 31 10.14 12.41 10.06
C PRO A 31 9.29 11.20 10.44
N TYR A 32 9.45 10.67 11.65
CA TYR A 32 8.74 9.46 12.09
C TYR A 32 7.22 9.62 12.12
N VAL A 33 6.72 10.74 12.63
CA VAL A 33 5.27 11.02 12.66
C VAL A 33 4.74 11.18 11.24
N THR A 34 5.45 11.94 10.39
CA THR A 34 5.02 12.18 9.01
C THR A 34 4.98 10.89 8.20
N GLN A 35 5.98 10.01 8.38
CA GLN A 35 6.04 8.72 7.71
C GLN A 35 4.97 7.75 8.22
N LEU A 36 4.69 7.72 9.52
CA LEU A 36 3.61 6.91 10.07
C LEU A 36 2.26 7.37 9.51
N THR A 37 1.95 8.67 9.61
CA THR A 37 0.68 9.22 9.13
C THR A 37 0.50 9.03 7.62
N SER A 38 1.54 9.29 6.81
CA SER A 38 1.44 9.08 5.37
C SER A 38 1.28 7.60 5.02
N THR A 39 1.96 6.70 5.72
CA THR A 39 1.78 5.26 5.55
C THR A 39 0.34 4.85 5.87
N LEU A 40 -0.22 5.30 6.99
CA LEU A 40 -1.60 4.99 7.35
C LEU A 40 -2.59 5.48 6.28
N ILE A 41 -2.39 6.68 5.73
CA ILE A 41 -3.22 7.19 4.63
C ILE A 41 -3.09 6.33 3.37
N ILE A 42 -1.86 5.97 2.98
CA ILE A 42 -1.60 5.14 1.81
C ILE A 42 -2.28 3.78 1.94
N TRP A 43 -2.18 3.16 3.11
CA TRP A 43 -2.77 1.85 3.38
C TRP A 43 -4.28 1.90 3.47
N LEU A 44 -4.85 2.98 4.04
CA LEU A 44 -6.29 3.22 4.01
C LEU A 44 -6.80 3.31 2.57
N LEU A 45 -6.18 4.16 1.76
CA LEU A 45 -6.59 4.37 0.37
C LEU A 45 -6.39 3.10 -0.48
N GLY A 46 -5.30 2.36 -0.25
CA GLY A 46 -5.05 1.09 -0.93
C GLY A 46 -6.09 0.04 -0.60
N ASP A 47 -6.47 -0.09 0.68
CA ASP A 47 -7.50 -1.04 1.10
C ASP A 47 -8.89 -0.63 0.62
N LEU A 48 -9.27 0.65 0.74
CA LEU A 48 -10.53 1.16 0.20
C LEU A 48 -10.64 0.92 -1.31
N SER A 49 -9.55 1.19 -2.05
CA SER A 49 -9.50 0.92 -3.49
C SER A 49 -9.69 -0.56 -3.79
N ALA A 50 -9.02 -1.45 -3.04
CA ALA A 50 -9.14 -2.90 -3.24
C ALA A 50 -10.54 -3.42 -2.89
N GLN A 51 -11.16 -2.93 -1.80
CA GLN A 51 -12.52 -3.29 -1.43
C GLN A 51 -13.54 -2.77 -2.44
N TYR A 52 -13.33 -1.57 -2.98
CA TYR A 52 -14.21 -0.99 -4.00
C TYR A 52 -14.17 -1.76 -5.31
N VAL A 53 -12.98 -2.18 -5.77
CA VAL A 53 -12.86 -2.98 -6.99
C VAL A 53 -13.45 -4.39 -6.81
N ALA A 54 -13.41 -4.93 -5.59
CA ALA A 54 -14.00 -6.23 -5.28
C ALA A 54 -15.51 -6.18 -4.96
N TYR A 55 -16.11 -4.98 -4.89
CA TYR A 55 -17.53 -4.84 -4.59
C TYR A 55 -18.38 -5.20 -5.82
N GLU A 56 -19.22 -6.21 -5.66
CA GLU A 56 -20.25 -6.57 -6.63
C GLU A 56 -21.61 -6.09 -6.13
N PRO A 57 -22.31 -5.20 -6.87
CA PRO A 57 -23.64 -4.76 -6.47
C PRO A 57 -24.65 -5.92 -6.58
N PRO A 58 -25.64 -6.00 -5.68
CA PRO A 58 -26.66 -7.05 -5.73
C PRO A 58 -27.42 -7.01 -7.06
N ALA A 59 -27.81 -8.18 -7.56
CA ALA A 59 -28.54 -8.29 -8.82
C ALA A 59 -29.87 -7.53 -8.72
N PRO A 60 -30.38 -6.96 -9.83
CA PRO A 60 -31.64 -6.19 -9.81
C PRO A 60 -32.85 -6.93 -9.22
N GLY A 61 -32.85 -8.28 -9.28
CA GLY A 61 -33.90 -9.13 -8.70
C GLY A 61 -33.81 -9.29 -7.18
N ASP A 62 -32.60 -9.32 -6.61
CA ASP A 62 -32.39 -9.51 -5.17
C ASP A 62 -32.69 -8.24 -4.38
N ALA A 63 -32.42 -7.07 -4.97
CA ALA A 63 -32.79 -5.77 -4.41
C ALA A 63 -34.31 -5.55 -4.36
N ALA A 64 -35.08 -6.18 -5.26
CA ALA A 64 -36.53 -6.10 -5.26
C ALA A 64 -37.19 -7.07 -4.25
N ALA A 65 -36.57 -8.24 -4.02
CA ALA A 65 -37.05 -9.22 -3.04
C ALA A 65 -36.96 -8.69 -1.59
N VAL A 66 -35.89 -7.97 -1.25
CA VAL A 66 -35.70 -7.37 0.09
C VAL A 66 -36.72 -6.26 0.39
N ASN A 67 -37.24 -5.56 -0.63
CA ASN A 67 -38.21 -4.47 -0.44
C ASN A 67 -39.67 -4.93 -0.31
N SER A 68 -39.93 -6.25 -0.34
CA SER A 68 -41.30 -6.80 -0.43
C SER A 68 -41.82 -7.48 0.84
N GLU A 69 -41.04 -7.53 1.92
CA GLU A 69 -41.46 -8.17 3.18
C GLU A 69 -41.56 -7.14 4.32
N ASP A 70 -42.81 -6.73 4.59
CA ASP A 70 -43.41 -6.24 5.83
C ASP A 70 -42.71 -5.20 6.75
N GLY A 71 -43.35 -4.03 6.85
CA GLY A 71 -43.73 -3.37 8.11
C GLY A 71 -42.68 -3.03 9.18
N GLU A 72 -42.43 -1.72 9.35
CA GLU A 72 -41.98 -1.05 10.59
C GLU A 72 -40.59 -1.43 11.15
N ASP A 73 -39.53 -0.97 10.48
CA ASP A 73 -38.41 -0.23 11.10
C ASP A 73 -37.49 0.24 9.96
N GLU A 74 -37.54 1.54 9.61
CA GLU A 74 -36.66 2.14 8.59
C GLU A 74 -35.22 2.27 9.10
N THR A 75 -34.56 1.17 9.46
CA THR A 75 -33.11 1.10 9.35
C THR A 75 -32.79 0.92 7.87
N ASN A 76 -32.57 2.05 7.18
CA ASN A 76 -32.07 2.11 5.80
C ASN A 76 -31.03 1.00 5.54
N THR A 77 -31.46 -0.12 4.93
CA THR A 77 -30.54 -1.14 4.43
C THR A 77 -29.86 -0.52 3.24
N SER A 78 -28.69 0.08 3.48
CA SER A 78 -27.97 0.84 2.47
C SER A 78 -27.47 -0.11 1.39
N SER A 79 -28.20 -0.21 0.27
CA SER A 79 -27.71 -0.90 -0.92
C SER A 79 -26.59 -0.05 -1.54
N GLY A 80 -25.36 -0.27 -1.10
CA GLY A 80 -24.20 0.46 -1.60
C GLY A 80 -22.89 -0.04 -1.02
N PHE A 81 -21.79 0.42 -1.60
CA PHE A 81 -20.43 0.06 -1.19
C PHE A 81 -20.21 0.14 0.33
N TRP A 82 -20.76 1.18 0.98
CA TRP A 82 -20.59 1.39 2.42
C TRP A 82 -21.24 0.34 3.32
N ALA A 83 -22.25 -0.40 2.83
CA ALA A 83 -22.80 -1.53 3.56
C ALA A 83 -21.96 -2.81 3.38
N ALA A 84 -21.32 -2.97 2.23
CA ALA A 84 -20.42 -4.09 1.95
C ALA A 84 -18.99 -3.86 2.48
N TYR A 85 -18.68 -2.63 2.90
CA TYR A 85 -17.37 -2.24 3.42
C TYR A 85 -17.00 -3.03 4.69
N ASP A 86 -15.81 -3.62 4.70
CA ASP A 86 -15.26 -4.36 5.84
C ASP A 86 -14.28 -3.49 6.65
N PRO A 87 -14.72 -2.86 7.76
CA PRO A 87 -13.86 -2.04 8.59
C PRO A 87 -12.82 -2.85 9.36
N LYS A 88 -13.09 -4.13 9.65
CA LYS A 88 -12.14 -5.00 10.38
C LYS A 88 -10.94 -5.31 9.49
N ARG A 89 -11.17 -5.59 8.21
CA ARG A 89 -10.11 -5.72 7.20
C ARG A 89 -9.27 -4.45 7.10
N THR A 90 -9.90 -3.28 7.03
CA THR A 90 -9.16 -2.01 7.00
C THR A 90 -8.32 -1.81 8.24
N ALA A 91 -8.88 -2.05 9.44
CA ALA A 91 -8.14 -1.92 10.69
C ALA A 91 -6.90 -2.82 10.72
N ARG A 92 -7.01 -4.08 10.28
CA ARG A 92 -5.87 -4.99 10.15
C ARG A 92 -4.80 -4.45 9.19
N ASN A 93 -5.20 -3.95 8.03
CA ASN A 93 -4.27 -3.39 7.05
C ASN A 93 -3.56 -2.15 7.59
N LEU A 94 -4.27 -1.28 8.32
CA LEU A 94 -3.66 -0.13 8.98
C LEU A 94 -2.65 -0.53 10.06
N LEU A 95 -2.95 -1.58 10.84
CA LEU A 95 -2.00 -2.10 11.84
C LEU A 95 -0.74 -2.66 11.19
N ILE A 96 -0.88 -3.47 10.13
CA ILE A 96 0.25 -4.04 9.37
C ILE A 96 1.11 -2.91 8.79
N GLY A 97 0.50 -1.96 8.09
CA GLY A 97 1.22 -0.83 7.49
C GLY A 97 1.86 0.08 8.54
N GLY A 98 1.14 0.40 9.61
CA GLY A 98 1.61 1.24 10.70
C GLY A 98 2.85 0.69 11.38
N LEU A 99 2.86 -0.61 11.71
CA LEU A 99 4.01 -1.27 12.33
C LEU A 99 5.22 -1.35 11.39
N ALA A 100 5.01 -1.55 10.09
CA ALA A 100 6.08 -1.59 9.10
C ALA A 100 6.61 -0.19 8.68
N SER A 101 5.87 0.87 8.96
CA SER A 101 6.18 2.24 8.49
C SER A 101 7.57 2.72 8.93
N ILE A 102 7.89 2.62 10.23
CA ILE A 102 9.14 3.10 10.80
C ILE A 102 10.33 2.21 10.38
N PRO A 103 10.27 0.87 10.51
CA PRO A 103 11.35 0.01 10.01
C PRO A 103 11.60 0.18 8.52
N GLY A 104 10.55 0.24 7.70
CA GLY A 104 10.64 0.46 6.26
C GLY A 104 11.30 1.79 5.91
N TYR A 105 10.89 2.88 6.59
CA TYR A 105 11.51 4.18 6.41
C TYR A 105 13.01 4.17 6.76
N ARG A 106 13.39 3.57 7.90
CA ARG A 106 14.80 3.46 8.30
C ARG A 106 15.62 2.63 7.32
N TYR A 107 15.06 1.55 6.79
CA TYR A 107 15.70 0.73 5.77
C TYR A 107 16.00 1.55 4.50
N LEU A 108 15.03 2.34 4.02
CA LEU A 108 15.22 3.16 2.83
C LEU A 108 16.25 4.29 3.02
N LEU A 109 16.33 4.87 4.21
CA LEU A 109 17.40 5.83 4.56
C LEU A 109 18.76 5.14 4.50
N TRP A 110 18.91 4.01 5.18
CA TRP A 110 20.13 3.23 5.21
C TRP A 110 20.56 2.83 3.79
N LEU A 111 19.65 2.29 2.98
CA LEU A 111 19.96 1.90 1.60
C LEU A 111 20.32 3.12 0.72
N GLY A 112 19.75 4.29 1.01
CA GLY A 112 20.08 5.56 0.36
C GLY A 112 21.50 6.04 0.66
N GLU A 113 21.95 5.89 1.90
CA GLU A 113 23.26 6.34 2.38
C GLU A 113 24.39 5.36 2.06
N ASN A 114 24.07 4.07 1.94
CA ASN A 114 25.03 3.01 1.63
C ASN A 114 25.13 2.75 0.11
N PHE A 115 26.17 2.04 -0.32
CA PHE A 115 26.40 1.63 -1.72
C PHE A 115 26.39 2.79 -2.74
N ASN A 116 26.96 3.94 -2.37
CA ASN A 116 27.10 5.12 -3.23
C ASN A 116 28.49 5.14 -3.91
N TRP A 117 28.61 4.47 -5.06
CA TRP A 117 29.82 4.46 -5.87
C TRP A 117 29.89 5.65 -6.85
N ARG A 118 31.07 5.83 -7.46
CA ARG A 118 31.32 6.86 -8.48
C ARG A 118 30.36 6.78 -9.68
N SER A 119 29.92 5.57 -10.06
CA SER A 119 28.90 5.36 -11.08
C SER A 119 27.50 5.40 -10.46
N LYS A 120 26.68 6.37 -10.89
CA LYS A 120 25.28 6.51 -10.46
C LYS A 120 24.43 5.31 -10.88
N VAL A 121 24.67 4.79 -12.09
CA VAL A 121 23.95 3.62 -12.62
C VAL A 121 24.27 2.38 -11.80
N LEU A 122 25.55 2.14 -11.48
CA LEU A 122 25.95 0.99 -10.66
C LEU A 122 25.35 1.07 -9.26
N SER A 123 25.40 2.25 -8.64
CA SER A 123 24.83 2.48 -7.30
C SER A 123 23.32 2.18 -7.27
N ILE A 124 22.57 2.70 -8.24
CA ILE A 124 21.12 2.49 -8.31
C ILE A 124 20.80 1.02 -8.64
N GLY A 125 21.50 0.44 -9.63
CA GLY A 125 21.29 -0.95 -10.03
C GLY A 125 21.51 -1.92 -8.87
N PHE A 126 22.59 -1.74 -8.11
CA PHE A 126 22.84 -2.56 -6.92
C PHE A 126 21.78 -2.34 -5.84
N LYS A 127 21.40 -1.09 -5.55
CA LYS A 127 20.35 -0.80 -4.56
C LYS A 127 19.04 -1.48 -4.92
N VAL A 128 18.68 -1.50 -6.20
CA VAL A 128 17.48 -2.20 -6.69
C VAL A 128 17.57 -3.70 -6.43
N VAL A 129 18.67 -4.34 -6.85
CA VAL A 129 18.86 -5.79 -6.65
C VAL A 129 18.92 -6.13 -5.16
N PHE A 130 19.67 -5.35 -4.38
CA PHE A 130 19.78 -5.53 -2.94
C PHE A 130 18.43 -5.38 -2.23
N ASN A 131 17.65 -4.36 -2.60
CA ASN A 131 16.29 -4.17 -2.09
C ASN A 131 15.40 -5.38 -2.41
N GLN A 132 15.43 -5.86 -3.66
CA GLN A 132 14.64 -7.02 -4.05
C GLN A 132 15.08 -8.31 -3.34
N CYS A 133 16.36 -8.48 -3.03
CA CYS A 133 16.86 -9.69 -2.38
C CYS A 133 16.80 -9.66 -0.84
N THR A 134 16.59 -8.49 -0.23
CA THR A 134 16.58 -8.35 1.24
C THR A 134 15.27 -7.81 1.75
N PHE A 135 14.89 -6.59 1.37
CA PHE A 135 13.69 -5.94 1.86
C PHE A 135 12.43 -6.68 1.42
N THR A 136 12.30 -6.96 0.12
CA THR A 136 11.09 -7.57 -0.43
C THR A 136 10.75 -8.93 0.19
N PRO A 137 11.67 -9.91 0.30
CA PRO A 137 11.35 -11.19 0.95
C PRO A 137 11.04 -11.03 2.44
N VAL A 138 11.79 -10.20 3.17
CA VAL A 138 11.54 -9.95 4.61
C VAL A 138 10.18 -9.30 4.82
N PHE A 139 9.87 -8.26 4.04
CA PHE A 139 8.60 -7.56 4.12
C PHE A 139 7.43 -8.45 3.73
N ASN A 140 7.56 -9.26 2.67
CA ASN A 140 6.51 -10.20 2.27
C ASN A 140 6.23 -11.26 3.35
N THR A 141 7.27 -11.86 3.92
CA THR A 141 7.12 -12.80 5.04
C THR A 141 6.42 -12.13 6.22
N TYR A 142 6.87 -10.94 6.62
CA TYR A 142 6.21 -10.16 7.67
C TYR A 142 4.72 -9.91 7.34
N PHE A 143 4.44 -9.43 6.13
CA PHE A 143 3.10 -9.07 5.69
C PHE A 143 2.15 -10.26 5.74
N PHE A 144 2.52 -11.39 5.12
CA PHE A 144 1.66 -12.56 5.08
C PHE A 144 1.51 -13.22 6.44
N SER A 145 2.57 -13.29 7.26
CA SER A 145 2.45 -13.79 8.63
C SER A 145 1.51 -12.95 9.49
N MET A 146 1.70 -11.62 9.47
CA MET A 146 0.85 -10.70 10.22
C MET A 146 -0.59 -10.74 9.70
N GLN A 147 -0.77 -10.91 8.39
CA GLN A 147 -2.09 -11.03 7.80
C GLN A 147 -2.82 -12.27 8.30
N THR A 148 -2.16 -13.43 8.33
CA THR A 148 -2.74 -14.68 8.84
C THR A 148 -3.12 -14.55 10.30
N ILE A 149 -2.19 -14.07 11.15
CA ILE A 149 -2.42 -13.89 12.59
C ILE A 149 -3.62 -12.97 12.84
N LEU A 150 -3.61 -11.77 12.24
CA LEU A 150 -4.66 -10.78 12.47
C LEU A 150 -6.02 -11.24 11.95
N THR A 151 -6.06 -11.96 10.82
CA THR A 151 -7.30 -12.53 10.29
C THR A 151 -7.88 -13.54 11.27
N GLY A 152 -7.06 -14.46 11.79
CA GLY A 152 -7.52 -15.44 12.77
C GLY A 152 -8.00 -14.79 14.07
N LEU A 153 -7.24 -13.83 14.62
CA LEU A 153 -7.65 -13.09 15.82
C LEU A 153 -8.99 -12.36 15.65
N THR A 154 -9.21 -11.79 14.46
CA THR A 154 -10.45 -11.06 14.15
C THR A 154 -11.66 -11.99 13.98
N ASN A 155 -11.42 -13.20 13.45
CA ASN A 155 -12.45 -14.19 13.18
C ASN A 155 -12.64 -15.19 14.34
N GLY A 156 -11.92 -15.02 15.45
CA GLY A 156 -11.96 -15.93 16.60
C GLY A 156 -11.36 -17.31 16.33
N THR A 157 -10.54 -17.44 15.28
CA THR A 157 -9.89 -18.69 14.89
C THR A 157 -8.49 -18.78 15.49
N THR A 158 -8.17 -19.91 16.13
CA THR A 158 -6.81 -20.19 16.58
C THR A 158 -5.89 -20.38 15.38
N VAL A 159 -4.83 -19.58 15.29
CA VAL A 159 -3.79 -19.68 14.25
C VAL A 159 -2.59 -20.38 14.84
N THR A 160 -2.17 -21.48 14.22
CA THR A 160 -0.96 -22.21 14.60
C THR A 160 0.25 -21.70 13.84
N MET A 161 1.45 -22.09 14.28
CA MET A 161 2.69 -21.74 13.55
C MET A 161 2.76 -22.45 12.20
N ASP A 162 2.21 -23.65 12.09
CA ASP A 162 2.20 -24.42 10.84
C ASP A 162 1.35 -23.71 9.78
N ASP A 163 0.18 -23.17 10.14
CA ASP A 163 -0.66 -22.37 9.24
C ASP A 163 0.08 -21.15 8.68
N ILE A 164 0.88 -20.49 9.53
CA ILE A 164 1.66 -19.31 9.15
C ILE A 164 2.77 -19.72 8.18
N VAL A 165 3.53 -20.78 8.51
CA VAL A 165 4.63 -21.27 7.68
C VAL A 165 4.12 -21.75 6.33
N GLU A 166 3.05 -22.54 6.30
CA GLU A 166 2.43 -23.01 5.06
C GLU A 166 2.00 -21.83 4.18
N ARG A 167 1.30 -20.86 4.76
CA ARG A 167 0.87 -19.66 4.04
C ARG A 167 2.05 -18.89 3.47
N VAL A 168 3.10 -18.67 4.25
CA VAL A 168 4.31 -17.94 3.82
C VAL A 168 5.01 -18.69 2.70
N MET A 169 5.21 -20.00 2.85
CA MET A 169 5.88 -20.83 1.86
C MET A 169 5.15 -20.85 0.52
N HIS A 170 3.82 -20.82 0.53
CA HIS A 170 3.02 -20.80 -0.69
C HIS A 170 2.95 -19.40 -1.32
N THR A 171 2.82 -18.34 -0.52
CA THR A 171 2.52 -16.99 -1.03
C THR A 171 3.74 -16.12 -1.30
N VAL A 172 4.80 -16.22 -0.48
CA VAL A 172 5.98 -15.36 -0.61
C VAL A 172 6.71 -15.56 -1.95
N PRO A 173 6.96 -16.79 -2.45
CA PRO A 173 7.67 -16.98 -3.72
C PRO A 173 6.90 -16.39 -4.91
N ALA A 174 5.58 -16.57 -4.94
CA ALA A 174 4.72 -16.02 -5.98
C ALA A 174 4.69 -14.48 -5.92
N SER A 175 4.53 -13.91 -4.72
CA SER A 175 4.56 -12.47 -4.50
C SER A 175 5.91 -11.85 -4.87
N TRP A 176 7.00 -12.51 -4.50
CA TRP A 176 8.36 -12.05 -4.82
C TRP A 176 8.62 -12.05 -6.32
N ARG A 177 8.23 -13.12 -7.03
CA ARG A 177 8.30 -13.18 -8.50
C ARG A 177 7.49 -12.06 -9.16
N ASN A 178 6.28 -11.80 -8.66
CA ASN A 178 5.43 -10.74 -9.20
C ASN A 178 6.03 -9.36 -8.91
N SER A 179 6.71 -9.21 -7.77
CA SER A 179 7.36 -7.95 -7.39
C SER A 179 8.43 -7.53 -8.38
N TRP A 180 9.20 -8.47 -8.93
CA TRP A 180 10.22 -8.20 -9.96
C TRP A 180 9.69 -7.58 -11.25
N LYS A 181 8.38 -7.65 -11.52
CA LYS A 181 7.79 -7.05 -12.73
C LYS A 181 7.70 -5.52 -12.66
N VAL A 182 7.56 -4.97 -11.45
CA VAL A 182 7.23 -3.55 -11.27
C VAL A 182 8.22 -2.85 -10.34
N TRP A 183 8.50 -3.45 -9.18
CA TRP A 183 9.25 -2.80 -8.12
C TRP A 183 10.71 -2.47 -8.46
N PRO A 184 11.43 -3.21 -9.33
CA PRO A 184 12.76 -2.79 -9.75
C PRO A 184 12.78 -1.42 -10.43
N ALA A 185 11.85 -1.16 -11.35
CA ALA A 185 11.74 0.11 -12.04
C ALA A 185 11.34 1.24 -11.08
N VAL A 186 10.37 0.98 -10.20
CA VAL A 186 9.90 1.93 -9.17
C VAL A 186 11.05 2.29 -8.23
N THR A 187 11.80 1.30 -7.75
CA THR A 187 12.94 1.51 -6.85
C THR A 187 14.06 2.28 -7.54
N ALA A 188 14.36 1.94 -8.80
CA ALA A 188 15.36 2.66 -9.59
C ALA A 188 14.99 4.15 -9.73
N PHE A 189 13.74 4.43 -10.10
CA PHE A 189 13.25 5.79 -10.24
C PHE A 189 13.24 6.55 -8.90
N SER A 190 12.83 5.88 -7.82
CA SER A 190 12.83 6.44 -6.46
C SER A 190 14.21 6.92 -6.01
N PHE A 191 15.26 6.12 -6.27
CA PHE A 191 16.63 6.51 -5.96
C PHE A 191 17.23 7.52 -6.96
N TRP A 192 16.74 7.54 -8.19
CA TRP A 192 17.26 8.41 -9.23
C TRP A 192 16.73 9.85 -9.15
N ALA A 193 15.41 10.01 -8.96
CA ALA A 193 14.70 11.27 -9.16
C ALA A 193 13.85 11.73 -7.97
N VAL A 194 13.50 10.84 -7.03
CA VAL A 194 12.58 11.18 -5.94
C VAL A 194 13.38 11.62 -4.69
N PRO A 195 13.09 12.82 -4.13
CA PRO A 195 13.65 13.25 -2.85
C PRO A 195 13.34 12.26 -1.74
N VAL A 196 14.29 12.03 -0.83
CA VAL A 196 14.18 11.00 0.20
C VAL A 196 12.91 11.11 1.04
N GLU A 197 12.45 12.34 1.29
CA GLU A 197 11.24 12.62 2.06
C GLU A 197 9.98 12.05 1.36
N LEU A 198 9.93 12.12 0.02
CA LEU A 198 8.78 11.74 -0.81
C LEU A 198 8.78 10.28 -1.25
N ARG A 199 9.88 9.53 -1.05
CA ARG A 199 10.03 8.15 -1.56
C ARG A 199 8.93 7.21 -1.07
N ASN A 200 8.54 7.32 0.20
CA ASN A 200 7.46 6.49 0.75
C ASN A 200 6.10 6.82 0.11
N VAL A 201 5.78 8.11 -0.04
CA VAL A 201 4.53 8.55 -0.69
C VAL A 201 4.51 8.12 -2.16
N PHE A 202 5.62 8.29 -2.87
CA PHE A 202 5.77 7.83 -4.24
C PHE A 202 5.53 6.32 -4.37
N ALA A 203 6.20 5.51 -3.55
CA ALA A 203 5.99 4.06 -3.53
C ALA A 203 4.54 3.69 -3.19
N GLY A 204 3.92 4.41 -2.26
CA GLY A 204 2.52 4.23 -1.88
C GLY A 204 1.53 4.49 -3.00
N VAL A 205 1.71 5.57 -3.77
CA VAL A 205 0.87 5.87 -4.94
C VAL A 205 0.95 4.74 -5.97
N VAL A 206 2.17 4.24 -6.25
CA VAL A 206 2.35 3.10 -7.16
C VAL A 206 1.69 1.83 -6.59
N ALA A 207 1.80 1.59 -5.29
CA ALA A 207 1.18 0.45 -4.63
C ALA A 207 -0.35 0.48 -4.76
N ILE A 208 -0.99 1.63 -4.55
CA ILE A 208 -2.45 1.77 -4.71
C ILE A 208 -2.84 1.43 -6.15
N GLY A 209 -2.17 2.01 -7.15
CA GLY A 209 -2.43 1.70 -8.56
C GLY A 209 -2.24 0.22 -8.89
N TRP A 210 -1.23 -0.42 -8.31
CA TRP A 210 -0.98 -1.85 -8.46
C TRP A 210 -2.10 -2.71 -7.85
N GLN A 211 -2.59 -2.38 -6.66
CA GLN A 211 -3.72 -3.08 -6.04
C GLN A 211 -4.98 -2.99 -6.89
N THR A 212 -5.28 -1.80 -7.42
CA THR A 212 -6.40 -1.59 -8.34
C THR A 212 -6.26 -2.43 -9.61
N TYR A 213 -5.08 -2.43 -10.23
CA TYR A 213 -4.80 -3.19 -11.45
C TYR A 213 -5.02 -4.70 -11.26
N LEU A 214 -4.50 -5.28 -10.17
CA LEU A 214 -4.71 -6.70 -9.88
C LEU A 214 -6.18 -7.03 -9.61
N GLY A 215 -6.92 -6.14 -8.93
CA GLY A 215 -8.35 -6.31 -8.74
C GLY A 215 -9.12 -6.36 -10.07
N LEU A 216 -8.80 -5.47 -11.01
CA LEU A 216 -9.41 -5.46 -12.34
C LEU A 216 -9.07 -6.73 -13.14
N LEU A 217 -7.81 -7.15 -13.11
CA LEU A 217 -7.36 -8.36 -13.81
C LEU A 217 -8.08 -9.61 -13.27
N ASN A 218 -8.18 -9.74 -11.95
CA ASN A 218 -8.90 -10.85 -11.31
C ASN A 218 -10.40 -10.82 -11.64
N SER A 219 -11.02 -9.63 -11.66
CA SER A 219 -12.43 -9.47 -12.04
C SER A 219 -12.72 -9.77 -13.51
N THR A 220 -11.73 -9.59 -14.38
CA THR A 220 -11.85 -9.89 -15.82
C THR A 220 -11.72 -11.39 -16.05
N ALA A 221 -10.72 -12.03 -15.43
CA ALA A 221 -10.54 -13.48 -15.49
C ALA A 221 -11.79 -14.24 -14.97
N ALA A 222 -12.38 -13.78 -13.87
CA ALA A 222 -13.61 -14.37 -13.31
C ALA A 222 -14.86 -14.22 -14.21
N LYS A 223 -14.84 -13.32 -15.20
CA LYS A 223 -15.93 -13.16 -16.18
C LYS A 223 -15.72 -13.97 -17.45
N GLU A 224 -14.48 -14.42 -17.68
CA GLU A 224 -14.10 -15.22 -18.84
C GLU A 224 -14.14 -16.73 -18.56
N GLU A 225 -14.21 -17.13 -17.29
CA GLU A 225 -14.52 -18.49 -16.80
C GLU A 225 -16.04 -18.73 -16.68
#